data_AF-Q5YSS8-F1
#
_entry.id   AF-Q5YSS8-F1
#
_cell.length_a   1.000
_cell.length_b   1.000
_cell.length_c   1.000
_cell.angle_alpha   90.00
_cell.angle_beta   90.00
_cell.angle_gamma   90.00
#
_symmetry.space_group_name_H-M   'P 1'
#
loop_
_entity.id
_entity.type
_entity.pdbx_description
1 polymer ?
#
loop_
_entity_poly.entity_id
_entity_poly.type
_entity_poly.pdbx_seq_one_letter_code
_entity_poly.pdbx_strand_id
1 'polypeptide(L)'
;MLGVDLADYFRGDRPWPQLYRFLRRLPSHGCYHSALAMNEELGRELAKQPLPEEIPPPSPLGYTLEALLLLRVIDLLKEQMRAYAAGLGGKLPPPFPPERRPMTAEQRIRDEQETQNVVSALKAMGIRT
;
A
#
# COMPACT_ATOMS: atom_id res chain seq x y z
N MET A 1 25.93 15.66 12.27
CA MET A 1 25.81 14.19 12.32
C MET A 1 25.33 13.82 13.72
N LEU A 2 24.29 12.99 13.88
CA LEU A 2 23.58 12.79 15.15
C LEU A 2 24.40 12.11 16.28
N GLY A 3 25.63 11.64 16.03
CA GLY A 3 26.50 11.03 17.05
C GLY A 3 25.90 9.77 17.69
N VAL A 4 25.05 9.06 16.95
CA VAL A 4 24.41 7.80 17.38
C VAL A 4 24.85 6.71 16.41
N ASP A 5 25.44 5.65 16.94
CA ASP A 5 25.71 4.42 16.20
C ASP A 5 24.62 3.39 16.53
N LEU A 6 24.20 2.63 15.52
CA LEU A 6 23.27 1.52 15.72
C LEU A 6 23.88 0.48 16.68
N ALA A 7 25.20 0.29 16.62
CA ALA A 7 25.92 -0.67 17.46
C ALA A 7 25.80 -0.38 18.97
N ASP A 8 25.64 0.89 19.36
CA ASP A 8 25.46 1.30 20.77
C ASP A 8 24.24 0.62 21.41
N TYR A 9 23.19 0.37 20.63
CA TYR A 9 21.98 -0.32 21.11
C TYR A 9 22.19 -1.82 21.29
N PHE A 10 22.97 -2.45 20.39
CA PHE A 10 23.25 -3.88 20.44
C PHE A 10 24.27 -4.23 21.53
N ARG A 11 25.20 -3.32 21.85
CA ARG A 11 26.17 -3.48 22.95
C ARG A 11 25.58 -3.20 24.33
N GLY A 12 24.42 -2.55 24.38
CA GLY A 12 23.75 -2.18 25.64
C GLY A 12 24.12 -0.79 26.17
N ASP A 13 24.91 -0.01 25.43
CA ASP A 13 25.25 1.38 25.77
C ASP A 13 24.01 2.30 25.72
N ARG A 14 23.00 1.91 24.92
CA ARG A 14 21.71 2.62 24.81
C ARG A 14 20.52 1.67 24.92
N PRO A 15 19.39 2.14 25.49
CA PRO A 15 18.23 1.28 25.72
C PRO A 15 17.41 1.03 24.44
N TRP A 16 16.99 -0.22 24.23
CA TRP A 16 16.14 -0.65 23.11
C TRP A 16 14.86 0.19 22.89
N PRO A 17 14.11 0.60 23.94
CA PRO A 17 12.96 1.47 23.76
C PRO A 17 13.27 2.80 23.07
N GLN A 18 14.49 3.33 23.23
CA GLN A 18 14.92 4.54 22.54
C GLN A 18 15.08 4.29 21.03
N LEU A 19 15.72 3.18 20.65
CA LEU A 19 15.84 2.79 19.24
C LEU A 19 14.46 2.59 18.61
N TYR A 20 13.56 1.90 19.30
CA TYR A 20 12.20 1.68 18.81
C TYR A 20 11.44 2.99 18.56
N ARG A 21 11.51 3.94 19.49
CA ARG A 21 10.91 5.27 19.33
C ARG A 21 11.54 6.05 18.17
N PHE A 22 12.85 5.91 17.97
CA PHE A 22 13.55 6.53 16.86
C PHE A 22 13.09 5.97 15.51
N LEU A 23 13.10 4.64 15.35
CA LEU A 23 12.67 3.95 14.13
C LEU A 23 11.21 4.28 13.77
N ARG A 24 10.32 4.37 14.77
CA ARG A 24 8.91 4.76 14.57
C ARG A 24 8.70 6.21 14.13
N ARG A 25 9.68 7.08 14.35
CA ARG A 25 9.62 8.50 13.96
C ARG A 25 10.32 8.77 12.63
N LEU A 26 10.88 7.74 12.00
CA LEU A 26 11.42 7.89 10.65
C LEU A 26 10.29 8.29 9.68
N PRO A 27 10.62 9.02 8.60
CA PRO A 27 9.63 9.36 7.59
C PRO A 27 8.95 8.09 7.06
N SER A 28 7.62 8.10 6.97
CA SER A 28 6.83 6.94 6.54
C SER A 28 7.19 6.43 5.14
N HIS A 29 7.70 7.30 4.28
CA HIS A 29 8.18 7.01 2.92
C HIS A 29 9.69 6.66 2.86
N GLY A 30 10.34 6.48 4.01
CA GLY A 30 11.75 6.09 4.07
C GLY A 30 11.96 4.61 3.77
N CYS A 31 13.19 4.25 3.35
CA CYS A 31 13.55 2.89 2.97
C CYS A 31 13.26 1.85 4.07
N TYR A 32 13.37 2.23 5.35
CA TYR A 32 13.05 1.35 6.48
C TYR A 32 11.58 0.91 6.48
N HIS A 33 10.65 1.86 6.37
CA HIS A 33 9.22 1.55 6.35
C HIS A 33 8.81 0.83 5.08
N SER A 34 9.39 1.19 3.92
CA SER A 34 9.19 0.45 2.68
C SER A 34 9.67 -0.99 2.78
N ALA A 35 10.83 -1.24 3.39
CA ALA A 35 11.35 -2.59 3.58
C ALA A 35 10.42 -3.43 4.46
N LEU A 36 9.88 -2.85 5.54
CA LEU A 36 8.87 -3.53 6.37
C LEU A 36 7.58 -3.80 5.60
N ALA A 37 7.08 -2.80 4.86
CA ALA A 37 5.85 -2.91 4.09
C ALA A 37 5.92 -3.97 2.97
N MET A 38 7.13 -4.21 2.43
CA MET A 38 7.38 -5.18 1.36
C MET A 38 7.84 -6.56 1.88
N ASN A 39 7.98 -6.74 3.20
CA ASN A 39 8.37 -8.03 3.78
C ASN A 39 7.20 -9.02 3.69
N GLU A 40 7.38 -10.09 2.91
CA GLU A 40 6.34 -11.12 2.72
C GLU A 40 5.99 -11.87 4.00
N GLU A 41 6.97 -12.23 4.81
CA GLU A 41 6.75 -13.01 6.04
C GLU A 41 5.90 -12.20 7.02
N LEU A 42 6.28 -10.94 7.24
CA LEU A 42 5.50 -10.01 8.04
C LEU A 42 4.09 -9.79 7.46
N GLY A 43 4.00 -9.62 6.14
CA GLY A 43 2.73 -9.43 5.44
C GLY A 43 1.77 -10.62 5.61
N ARG A 44 2.28 -11.86 5.60
CA ARG A 44 1.47 -13.08 5.84
C ARG A 44 0.91 -13.10 7.25
N GLU A 45 1.70 -12.73 8.25
CA GLU A 45 1.23 -12.70 9.64
C GLU A 45 0.24 -11.56 9.91
N LEU A 46 0.44 -10.40 9.27
CA LEU A 46 -0.50 -9.29 9.34
C LEU A 46 -1.83 -9.62 8.64
N ALA A 47 -1.80 -10.30 7.49
CA ALA A 47 -3.00 -10.66 6.74
C ALA A 47 -3.97 -11.56 7.54
N LYS A 48 -3.46 -12.33 8.52
CA LYS A 48 -4.28 -13.16 9.42
C LYS A 48 -5.03 -12.36 10.49
N GLN A 49 -4.61 -11.13 10.74
CA GLN A 49 -5.19 -10.26 11.77
C GLN A 49 -6.37 -9.46 11.21
N PRO A 50 -7.31 -8.99 12.06
CA PRO A 50 -8.33 -8.05 11.62
C PRO A 50 -7.70 -6.75 11.12
N LEU A 51 -8.34 -6.11 10.13
CA LEU A 51 -7.90 -4.82 9.63
C LEU A 51 -7.99 -3.76 10.73
N PRO A 52 -6.96 -2.92 10.92
CA PRO A 52 -7.03 -1.79 11.84
C PRO A 52 -8.02 -0.74 11.33
N GLU A 53 -8.62 0.02 12.25
CA GLU A 53 -9.56 1.10 11.91
C GLU A 53 -8.90 2.20 11.06
N GLU A 54 -7.62 2.50 11.32
CA GLU A 54 -6.82 3.43 10.55
C GLU A 54 -5.77 2.68 9.73
N ILE A 55 -5.91 2.74 8.40
CA ILE A 55 -4.94 2.19 7.46
C ILE A 55 -4.01 3.34 7.04
N PRO A 56 -2.74 3.36 7.49
CA PRO A 56 -1.80 4.38 7.05
C PRO A 56 -1.59 4.29 5.54
N PRO A 57 -1.26 5.41 4.86
CA PRO A 57 -1.02 5.39 3.42
C PRO A 57 0.11 4.41 3.10
N PRO A 58 -0.08 3.50 2.12
CA PRO A 58 0.93 2.51 1.79
C PRO A 58 2.18 3.22 1.26
N SER A 59 3.34 2.89 1.83
CA SER A 59 4.65 3.40 1.39
C SER A 59 5.59 2.29 0.90
N PRO A 60 5.16 1.44 -0.05
CA PRO A 60 6.05 0.48 -0.68
C PRO A 60 7.19 1.19 -1.41
N LEU A 61 8.23 0.41 -1.75
CA LEU A 61 9.46 0.93 -2.32
C LEU A 61 9.20 1.77 -3.57
N GLY A 62 9.74 2.99 -3.58
CA GLY A 62 9.67 3.91 -4.74
C GLY A 62 8.42 4.79 -4.79
N TYR A 63 7.47 4.63 -3.86
CA TYR A 63 6.27 5.48 -3.80
C TYR A 63 6.38 6.50 -2.67
N THR A 64 6.92 7.66 -3.03
CA THR A 64 6.91 8.84 -2.16
C THR A 64 5.53 9.52 -2.19
N LEU A 65 5.32 10.48 -1.28
CA LEU A 65 4.08 11.27 -1.27
C LEU A 65 3.84 11.95 -2.62
N GLU A 66 4.89 12.49 -3.23
CA GLU A 66 4.85 13.14 -4.54
C GLU A 66 4.38 12.16 -5.62
N ALA A 67 4.88 10.92 -5.61
CA ALA A 67 4.45 9.88 -6.54
C ALA A 67 2.95 9.56 -6.38
N LEU A 68 2.47 9.46 -5.14
CA LEU A 68 1.05 9.22 -4.85
C LEU A 68 0.16 10.38 -5.30
N LEU A 69 0.60 11.62 -5.11
CA LEU A 69 -0.11 12.81 -5.59
C LEU A 69 -0.15 12.86 -7.12
N LEU A 70 0.95 12.51 -7.79
CA LEU A 70 0.99 12.45 -9.27
C LEU A 70 0.05 11.38 -9.82
N LEU A 71 -0.01 10.19 -9.21
CA LEU A 71 -0.98 9.16 -9.57
C LEU A 71 -2.42 9.67 -9.44
N ARG A 72 -2.72 10.42 -8.37
CA ARG A 72 -4.04 11.02 -8.18
C ARG A 72 -4.35 12.04 -9.28
N VAL A 73 -3.39 12.87 -9.66
CA VAL A 73 -3.55 13.82 -10.77
C VAL A 73 -3.82 13.09 -12.08
N ILE A 74 -3.11 11.99 -12.38
CA ILE A 74 -3.34 11.20 -13.60
C ILE A 74 -4.78 10.69 -13.67
N ASP A 75 -5.33 10.18 -12.58
CA ASP A 75 -6.71 9.69 -12.60
C ASP A 75 -7.76 10.80 -12.75
N LEU A 76 -7.51 11.97 -12.16
CA LEU A 76 -8.37 13.15 -12.37
C LEU A 76 -8.34 13.61 -13.84
N LEU A 77 -7.17 13.58 -14.47
CA LEU A 77 -7.03 13.90 -15.90
C LEU A 77 -7.76 12.89 -16.79
N LYS A 78 -7.71 11.59 -16.47
CA LYS A 78 -8.48 10.55 -17.19
C LYS A 78 -9.99 10.80 -17.12
N GLU A 79 -10.51 11.13 -15.94
CA GLU A 79 -11.93 11.48 -15.81
C GLU A 79 -12.29 12.78 -16.52
N GLN A 80 -11.38 13.77 -16.52
CA GLN A 80 -11.58 14.99 -17.29
C GLN A 80 -11.65 14.72 -18.80
N MET A 81 -10.78 13.85 -19.33
CA MET A 81 -10.81 13.42 -20.74
C MET A 81 -12.14 12.74 -21.08
N ARG A 82 -12.65 11.89 -20.18
CA ARG A 82 -13.92 11.20 -20.33
C ARG A 82 -15.11 12.17 -20.32
N ALA A 83 -15.11 13.13 -19.41
CA ALA A 83 -16.14 14.17 -19.34
C ALA A 83 -16.14 15.05 -20.61
N TYR A 84 -14.95 15.42 -21.11
CA TYR A 84 -14.82 16.20 -22.34
C TYR A 84 -15.34 15.44 -23.55
N ALA A 85 -14.99 14.16 -23.70
CA ALA A 85 -15.50 13.30 -24.76
C ALA A 85 -17.03 13.15 -24.69
N ALA A 86 -17.60 13.06 -23.49
CA ALA A 86 -19.04 13.00 -23.29
C ALA A 86 -19.75 14.29 -23.73
N GLY A 87 -19.16 15.45 -23.42
CA GLY A 87 -19.69 16.76 -23.83
C GLY A 87 -19.76 16.95 -25.34
N LEU A 88 -18.80 16.36 -26.09
CA LEU A 88 -18.79 16.42 -27.56
C LEU A 88 -19.64 15.33 -28.22
N GLY A 89 -19.62 14.11 -27.69
CA GLY A 89 -20.23 12.92 -28.30
C GLY A 89 -21.63 12.57 -27.79
N GLY A 90 -22.14 13.28 -26.78
CA GLY A 90 -23.46 13.05 -26.17
C GLY A 90 -23.60 11.75 -25.38
N LYS A 91 -22.56 10.90 -25.33
CA LYS A 91 -22.51 9.65 -24.57
C LYS A 91 -21.25 9.63 -23.71
N LEU A 92 -21.42 9.27 -22.45
CA LEU A 92 -20.31 9.12 -21.51
C LEU A 92 -19.50 7.86 -21.86
N PRO A 93 -18.21 7.96 -22.20
CA PRO A 93 -17.36 6.79 -22.42
C PRO A 93 -17.27 5.92 -21.16
N PRO A 94 -16.84 4.65 -21.26
CA PRO A 94 -16.54 3.85 -20.08
C PRO A 94 -15.43 4.52 -19.23
N PRO A 95 -15.44 4.34 -17.90
CA PRO A 95 -14.39 4.86 -17.03
C PRO A 95 -13.04 4.24 -17.38
N PHE A 96 -11.98 5.06 -17.36
CA PHE A 96 -10.63 4.52 -17.47
C PHE A 96 -10.28 3.78 -16.18
N PRO A 97 -9.60 2.63 -16.26
CA PRO A 97 -9.12 1.99 -15.05
C PRO A 97 -8.12 2.92 -14.33
N PRO A 98 -8.17 2.98 -12.98
CA PRO A 98 -7.22 3.76 -12.22
C PRO A 98 -5.81 3.23 -12.45
N GLU A 99 -4.81 4.12 -12.38
CA GLU A 99 -3.42 3.67 -12.42
C GLU A 99 -3.11 2.72 -11.27
N ARG A 100 -2.25 1.73 -11.54
CA ARG A 100 -1.87 0.71 -10.54
C ARG A 100 -1.34 1.39 -9.29
N ARG A 101 -2.04 1.17 -8.17
CA ARG A 101 -1.60 1.64 -6.85
C ARG A 101 -0.52 0.74 -6.33
N PRO A 102 0.39 1.30 -5.54
CA PRO A 102 1.44 0.48 -4.98
C PRO A 102 0.85 -0.26 -3.78
N MET A 103 1.13 -1.55 -3.70
CA MET A 103 0.56 -2.42 -2.69
C MET A 103 1.65 -2.90 -1.73
N THR A 104 1.33 -2.94 -0.45
CA THR A 104 2.17 -3.62 0.54
C THR A 104 2.07 -5.14 0.37
N ALA A 105 3.01 -5.88 0.95
CA ALA A 105 2.97 -7.34 0.95
C ALA A 105 1.67 -7.85 1.59
N GLU A 106 1.26 -7.26 2.72
CA GLU A 106 0.00 -7.58 3.39
C GLU A 106 -1.21 -7.39 2.45
N GLN A 107 -1.31 -6.22 1.80
CA GLN A 107 -2.43 -5.90 0.92
C GLN A 107 -2.54 -6.89 -0.24
N ARG A 108 -1.40 -7.22 -0.88
CA ARG A 108 -1.36 -8.20 -1.96
C ARG A 108 -1.84 -9.58 -1.49
N ILE A 109 -1.39 -10.03 -0.32
CA ILE A 109 -1.77 -11.34 0.22
C ILE A 109 -3.26 -11.39 0.56
N ARG A 110 -3.82 -10.31 1.14
CA ARG A 110 -5.27 -10.23 1.41
C ARG A 110 -6.08 -10.27 0.12
N ASP A 111 -5.68 -9.50 -0.89
CA ASP A 111 -6.34 -9.48 -2.20
C ASP A 111 -6.32 -10.86 -2.88
N GLU A 112 -5.20 -11.57 -2.79
CA GLU A 112 -5.07 -12.96 -3.24
C GLU A 112 -6.05 -13.90 -2.49
N GLN A 113 -6.15 -13.78 -1.16
CA GLN A 113 -7.07 -14.58 -0.34
C GLN A 113 -8.53 -14.28 -0.63
N GLU A 114 -8.89 -13.00 -0.75
CA GLU A 114 -10.25 -12.57 -1.12
C GLU A 114 -10.64 -13.11 -2.48
N THR A 115 -9.75 -13.02 -3.47
CA THR A 115 -9.97 -13.58 -4.80
C THR A 115 -10.23 -15.08 -4.75
N GLN A 116 -9.43 -15.83 -3.97
CA GLN A 116 -9.61 -17.27 -3.78
C GLN A 116 -10.94 -17.61 -3.08
N ASN A 117 -11.31 -16.82 -2.07
CA ASN A 117 -12.58 -16.96 -1.35
C ASN A 117 -13.77 -16.74 -2.27
N VAL A 118 -13.73 -15.71 -3.12
CA VAL A 118 -14.78 -15.44 -4.11
C VAL A 118 -14.87 -16.58 -5.13
N VAL A 119 -13.75 -17.03 -5.69
CA VAL A 119 -13.73 -18.14 -6.66
C VAL A 119 -14.27 -19.43 -6.05
N SER A 120 -13.91 -19.74 -4.80
CA SER A 120 -14.42 -20.93 -4.10
C SER A 120 -15.92 -20.82 -3.81
N ALA A 121 -16.42 -19.65 -3.42
CA ALA A 121 -17.85 -19.41 -3.22
C ALA A 121 -18.65 -19.53 -4.52
N LEU A 122 -18.14 -18.98 -5.63
CA LEU A 122 -18.78 -19.09 -6.95
C LEU A 122 -18.85 -20.55 -7.43
N LYS A 123 -17.78 -21.32 -7.21
CA LYS A 123 -17.76 -22.76 -7.48
C LYS A 123 -18.78 -23.52 -6.62
N ALA A 124 -18.89 -23.19 -5.32
CA ALA A 124 -19.88 -23.80 -4.43
C ALA A 124 -21.32 -23.50 -4.86
N MET A 125 -21.57 -22.33 -5.47
CA MET A 125 -22.86 -21.95 -6.05
C MET A 125 -23.12 -22.52 -7.45
N GLY A 126 -22.22 -23.35 -8.00
CA GLY A 126 -22.40 -24.00 -9.29
C GLY A 126 -22.18 -23.10 -10.51
N ILE A 127 -21.62 -21.90 -10.31
CA ILE A 127 -21.30 -20.96 -11.39
C ILE A 127 -19.95 -21.37 -11.99
N ARG A 128 -19.92 -21.72 -13.29
CA ARG A 128 -18.65 -21.92 -14.01
C ARG A 128 -17.92 -20.58 -14.09
N THR A 129 -16.83 -20.49 -13.34
CA THR A 129 -15.85 -19.40 -13.34
C THR A 129 -14.67 -19.75 -14.24
#